data_AF-M3A9I0-F1
#
_entry.id   AF-M3A9I0-F1
#
_cell.length_a   1.000
_cell.length_b   1.000
_cell.length_c   1.000
_cell.angle_alpha   90.00
_cell.angle_beta   90.00
_cell.angle_gamma   90.00
#
_symmetry.space_group_name_H-M   'P 1'
#
loop_
_entity.id
_entity.type
_entity.pdbx_description
1 polymer ?
#
loop_
_entity_poly.entity_id
_entity_poly.type
_entity_poly.pdbx_seq_one_letter_code
_entity_poly.pdbx_strand_id
1 'polypeptide(L)'
;MKCHLIPNSEKCERCVRKALDCTFQQHRRGRKLGMRLSTSHSAKQSNEEGNNESDSREQSDSDRPYGFWADPDGFNPPSLLNRHASKGNFSLQNILSTNIEAPKKPTSGEISASAPRSPGDPITKGIINMAIAESLFEGFMKNLNPYVCQLDPTLHTFQYVRVKSSFLLTAVLAAAAKLLNPSVFSPLRDHAERLYMEVFRRGLKSPEVVQGIMLLTYWKEPDDTRAFVNVGIAIRICHDLGWQKLQAQDLKSMSEERAREIRSMERTWLVLFVYDRSISMQTGKPCMIERSRFIESIDDWLKSPFGETDGLLAAFTHLRLLTSELPGLLKPADDTSSPPSSRPLLRLLKEQIGGWRRRWTQATTREPRHQFLVQYYADHTLLMLYSGPLQASLSSKTGPLDLEPFWVSYNAAIGILRLVSSREVAGFVYFVQDSMHVMLAYAAVFLIKVYFFRAGREWHYVVTNRHSSYCCQSLEP
;
A
#
# COMPACT_ATOMS: atom_id res chain seq x y z
N MET A 1 -17.71 5.66 59.08
CA MET A 1 -17.88 5.43 60.53
C MET A 1 -16.51 5.16 61.14
N LYS A 2 -16.08 5.96 62.12
CA LYS A 2 -14.75 5.83 62.76
C LYS A 2 -14.86 4.91 63.99
N CYS A 3 -13.94 3.97 64.15
CA CYS A 3 -13.85 3.13 65.35
C CYS A 3 -12.98 3.84 66.40
N HIS A 4 -13.54 4.07 67.59
CA HIS A 4 -12.81 4.63 68.73
C HIS A 4 -12.31 3.48 69.63
N LEU A 5 -10.99 3.36 69.76
CA LEU A 5 -10.34 2.37 70.61
C LEU A 5 -10.46 2.80 72.08
N ILE A 6 -10.80 1.85 72.96
CA ILE A 6 -10.79 2.06 74.40
C ILE A 6 -9.32 2.03 74.85
N PRO A 7 -8.85 2.97 75.71
CA PRO A 7 -7.50 2.91 76.26
C PRO A 7 -7.23 1.56 76.93
N ASN A 8 -6.13 0.89 76.57
CA ASN A 8 -5.72 -0.45 77.03
C ASN A 8 -6.59 -1.65 76.58
N SER A 9 -7.40 -1.52 75.51
CA SER A 9 -8.08 -2.66 74.88
C SER A 9 -7.84 -2.73 73.37
N GLU A 10 -7.68 -3.94 72.83
CA GLU A 10 -7.54 -4.18 71.39
C GLU A 10 -8.88 -4.07 70.63
N LYS A 11 -10.01 -3.93 71.33
CA LYS A 11 -11.35 -3.82 70.73
C LYS A 11 -11.88 -2.39 70.82
N CYS A 12 -12.52 -1.91 69.74
CA CYS A 12 -13.18 -0.61 69.75
C CYS A 12 -14.53 -0.66 70.51
N GLU A 13 -14.98 0.47 71.05
CA GLU A 13 -16.22 0.57 71.84
C GLU A 13 -17.44 -0.05 71.16
N ARG A 14 -17.54 0.13 69.85
CA ARG A 14 -18.66 -0.38 69.05
C ARG A 14 -18.69 -1.90 69.01
N CYS A 15 -17.53 -2.53 68.77
CA CYS A 15 -17.44 -3.98 68.68
C CYS A 15 -17.68 -4.64 70.04
N VAL A 16 -17.24 -4.01 71.13
CA VAL A 16 -17.56 -4.45 72.49
C VAL A 16 -19.07 -4.39 72.74
N ARG A 17 -19.73 -3.26 72.43
CA ARG A 17 -21.17 -3.09 72.68
C ARG A 17 -22.06 -4.08 71.91
N LYS A 18 -21.61 -4.51 70.72
CA LYS A 18 -22.37 -5.44 69.86
C LYS A 18 -21.86 -6.89 69.89
N ALA A 19 -20.93 -7.21 70.78
CA ALA A 19 -20.28 -8.51 70.89
C ALA A 19 -19.73 -9.03 69.53
N LEU A 20 -19.16 -8.14 68.72
CA LEU A 20 -18.54 -8.46 67.44
C LEU A 20 -17.03 -8.61 67.58
N ASP A 21 -16.43 -9.42 66.72
CA ASP A 21 -14.97 -9.52 66.65
C ASP A 21 -14.37 -8.25 66.00
N CYS A 22 -13.26 -7.75 66.56
CA CYS A 22 -12.72 -6.44 66.22
C CYS A 22 -11.35 -6.56 65.55
N THR A 23 -11.34 -6.80 64.24
CA THR A 23 -10.12 -6.89 63.44
C THR A 23 -9.80 -5.55 62.77
N PHE A 24 -8.75 -4.86 63.23
CA PHE A 24 -8.32 -3.61 62.63
C PHE A 24 -7.41 -3.87 61.42
N GLN A 25 -7.95 -3.79 60.20
CA GLN A 25 -7.13 -3.84 58.99
C GLN A 25 -6.59 -2.44 58.65
N GLN A 26 -5.27 -2.27 58.72
CA GLN A 26 -4.59 -1.03 58.33
C GLN A 26 -4.82 -0.74 56.84
N HIS A 27 -5.62 0.28 56.53
CA HIS A 27 -5.92 0.67 55.16
C HIS A 27 -4.65 1.20 54.46
N ARG A 28 -4.10 0.44 53.51
CA ARG A 28 -2.99 0.87 52.64
C ARG A 28 -3.51 1.83 51.55
N ARG A 29 -3.78 3.08 51.92
CA ARG A 29 -3.91 4.17 50.94
C ARG A 29 -2.48 4.64 50.60
N GLY A 30 -2.14 4.61 49.31
CA GLY A 30 -0.77 4.76 48.80
C GLY A 30 0.01 5.95 49.38
N ARG A 31 1.16 5.64 50.00
CA ARG A 31 2.23 6.61 50.26
C ARG A 31 3.01 6.83 48.97
N LYS A 32 2.99 8.06 48.45
CA LYS A 32 4.08 8.58 47.59
C LYS A 32 5.37 8.54 48.41
N LEU A 33 6.40 7.86 47.92
CA LEU A 33 7.76 8.00 48.44
C LEU A 33 8.27 9.40 48.11
N GLY A 34 8.75 10.09 49.14
CA GLY A 34 8.97 11.53 49.15
C GLY A 34 10.15 12.01 48.32
N MET A 35 9.94 13.12 47.61
CA MET A 35 10.98 14.08 47.28
C MET A 35 11.43 14.75 48.59
N ARG A 36 12.71 14.61 48.94
CA ARG A 36 13.36 15.51 49.90
C ARG A 36 13.73 16.80 49.16
N LEU A 37 12.98 17.86 49.43
CA LEU A 37 13.42 19.23 49.17
C LEU A 37 14.39 19.62 50.29
N SER A 38 15.65 19.87 49.92
CA SER A 38 16.62 20.59 50.74
C SER A 38 16.87 21.94 50.08
N THR A 39 16.28 22.98 50.68
CA THR A 39 16.59 24.39 50.42
C THR A 39 17.89 24.77 51.11
N SER A 40 18.82 25.41 50.39
CA SER A 40 19.23 26.82 50.63
C SER A 40 20.69 27.11 50.21
N HIS A 41 20.86 28.19 49.41
CA HIS A 41 22.01 29.13 49.29
C HIS A 41 23.40 28.56 48.88
N SER A 42 24.21 29.17 48.00
CA SER A 42 24.45 30.57 47.67
C SER A 42 25.16 30.69 46.32
N ALA A 43 24.99 31.84 45.66
CA ALA A 43 25.73 32.26 44.49
C ALA A 43 27.23 32.44 44.76
N LYS A 44 28.07 32.10 43.78
CA LYS A 44 29.33 32.81 43.45
C LYS A 44 29.82 32.45 42.05
N GLN A 45 30.02 33.49 41.25
CA GLN A 45 30.75 33.49 39.98
C GLN A 45 32.24 33.24 40.23
N SER A 46 32.89 32.52 39.31
CA SER A 46 34.27 32.81 38.88
C SER A 46 34.50 32.20 37.50
N ASN A 47 34.78 33.09 36.54
CA ASN A 47 35.44 32.76 35.27
C ASN A 47 36.82 32.15 35.55
N GLU A 48 37.25 31.20 34.73
CA GLU A 48 38.61 31.18 34.16
C GLU A 48 38.68 30.22 32.97
N GLU A 49 39.49 30.65 32.00
CA GLU A 49 39.72 30.09 30.67
C GLU A 49 40.63 28.85 30.70
N GLY A 50 40.58 28.02 29.65
CA GLY A 50 41.73 27.15 29.32
C GLY A 50 41.44 25.85 28.58
N ASN A 51 41.79 25.85 27.29
CA ASN A 51 42.35 24.76 26.48
C ASN A 51 41.54 23.48 26.16
N ASN A 52 41.15 23.40 24.88
CA ASN A 52 41.57 22.44 23.86
C ASN A 52 42.11 21.04 24.24
N GLU A 53 41.67 20.11 23.37
CA GLU A 53 42.22 18.81 22.97
C GLU A 53 41.67 17.52 23.61
N SER A 54 40.81 16.89 22.82
CA SER A 54 40.79 15.45 22.44
C SER A 54 41.06 14.40 23.52
N ASP A 55 40.01 13.64 23.87
CA ASP A 55 39.96 12.18 23.68
C ASP A 55 38.57 11.66 24.15
N SER A 56 37.66 11.37 23.23
CA SER A 56 36.43 10.65 23.56
C SER A 56 36.39 9.35 22.77
N ARG A 57 37.03 8.34 23.38
CA ARG A 57 36.73 6.92 23.20
C ARG A 57 35.22 6.71 23.37
N GLU A 58 34.49 6.58 22.26
CA GLU A 58 33.14 6.03 22.29
C GLU A 58 33.24 4.53 22.52
N GLN A 59 33.04 4.17 23.77
CA GLN A 59 32.91 2.81 24.25
C GLN A 59 31.60 2.22 23.72
N SER A 60 31.71 1.13 22.97
CA SER A 60 30.61 0.30 22.48
C SER A 60 29.72 -0.19 23.64
N ASP A 61 28.50 0.35 23.77
CA ASP A 61 27.49 -0.19 24.67
C ASP A 61 26.64 -1.23 23.91
N SER A 62 27.19 -2.43 23.84
CA SER A 62 26.47 -3.65 23.48
C SER A 62 25.59 -4.10 24.66
N ASP A 63 24.37 -4.52 24.35
CA ASP A 63 23.46 -5.31 25.20
C ASP A 63 22.96 -4.67 26.51
N ARG A 64 21.89 -3.85 26.38
CA ARG A 64 20.87 -3.76 27.44
C ARG A 64 19.55 -4.36 26.95
N PRO A 65 18.92 -5.28 27.72
CA PRO A 65 17.60 -5.78 27.39
C PRO A 65 16.60 -4.63 27.54
N TYR A 66 16.01 -4.21 26.42
CA TYR A 66 15.06 -3.10 26.35
C TYR A 66 13.89 -3.36 27.32
N GLY A 67 13.85 -2.60 28.41
CA GLY A 67 12.89 -2.79 29.48
C GLY A 67 11.46 -2.48 29.05
N PHE A 68 10.50 -3.13 29.73
CA PHE A 68 9.04 -2.98 29.59
C PHE A 68 8.54 -1.52 29.67
N TRP A 69 9.34 -0.61 30.24
CA TRP A 69 9.15 0.83 30.25
C TRP A 69 10.24 1.53 29.44
N ALA A 70 10.39 1.18 28.16
CA ALA A 70 11.09 2.07 27.25
C ALA A 70 10.41 3.44 27.40
N ASP A 71 11.18 4.47 27.77
CA ASP A 71 10.67 5.81 28.07
C ASP A 71 9.66 6.20 26.99
N PRO A 72 8.35 6.32 27.32
CA PRO A 72 7.38 6.61 26.30
C PRO A 72 7.66 8.02 25.79
N ASP A 73 7.95 8.15 24.49
CA ASP A 73 8.18 9.43 23.79
C ASP A 73 6.96 10.38 23.81
N GLY A 74 5.96 10.13 24.67
CA GLY A 74 4.81 10.97 24.89
C GLY A 74 3.73 10.32 25.74
N PHE A 75 2.68 11.09 26.01
CA PHE A 75 1.50 10.65 26.77
C PHE A 75 0.36 10.12 25.88
N ASN A 76 0.61 9.90 24.59
CA ASN A 76 -0.43 9.43 23.68
C ASN A 76 -0.59 7.89 23.75
N PRO A 77 -1.78 7.34 23.46
CA PRO A 77 -1.99 5.90 23.54
C PRO A 77 -0.99 5.06 22.72
N PRO A 78 -0.57 5.46 21.50
CA PRO A 78 0.47 4.74 20.75
C PRO A 78 1.86 4.72 21.40
N SER A 79 2.22 5.73 22.18
CA SER A 79 3.51 5.80 22.91
C SER A 79 3.45 5.09 24.26
N LEU A 80 2.26 5.05 24.89
CA LEU A 80 2.05 4.41 26.21
C LEU A 80 1.77 2.91 26.13
N LEU A 81 1.16 2.44 25.04
CA LEU A 81 0.81 1.03 24.86
C LEU A 81 1.98 0.26 24.25
N ASN A 82 2.18 -0.98 24.71
CA ASN A 82 3.21 -1.88 24.16
C ASN A 82 3.11 -1.98 22.62
N ARG A 83 4.25 -2.04 21.93
CA ARG A 83 4.37 -2.19 20.47
C ARG A 83 3.57 -3.37 19.90
N HIS A 84 3.31 -4.40 20.70
CA HIS A 84 2.41 -5.50 20.31
C HIS A 84 0.95 -5.05 20.18
N ALA A 85 0.46 -4.20 21.09
CA ALA A 85 -0.91 -3.69 21.07
C ALA A 85 -1.17 -2.76 19.88
N SER A 86 -0.14 -2.03 19.42
CA SER A 86 -0.22 -1.16 18.24
C SER A 86 -0.07 -1.89 16.89
N LYS A 87 0.24 -3.20 16.90
CA LYS A 87 0.30 -4.07 15.72
C LYS A 87 -0.88 -5.07 15.66
N GLY A 88 -2.05 -4.65 16.13
CA GLY A 88 -3.29 -5.42 16.04
C GLY A 88 -3.51 -6.48 17.13
N ASN A 89 -2.56 -6.70 18.03
CA ASN A 89 -2.73 -7.57 19.20
C ASN A 89 -3.32 -6.80 20.39
N PHE A 90 -4.34 -6.00 20.14
CA PHE A 90 -4.99 -5.14 21.14
C PHE A 90 -5.90 -5.98 22.06
N SER A 91 -5.33 -6.59 23.08
CA SER A 91 -6.06 -7.26 24.15
C SER A 91 -5.51 -6.82 25.51
N LEU A 92 -6.35 -6.84 26.54
CA LEU A 92 -5.92 -6.54 27.91
C LEU A 92 -4.76 -7.44 28.33
N GLN A 93 -4.79 -8.71 27.94
CA GLN A 93 -3.70 -9.65 28.20
C GLN A 93 -2.39 -9.15 27.57
N ASN A 94 -2.38 -8.83 26.27
CA ASN A 94 -1.16 -8.43 25.57
C ASN A 94 -0.63 -7.05 26.00
N ILE A 95 -1.52 -6.13 26.39
CA ILE A 95 -1.14 -4.80 26.90
C ILE A 95 -0.49 -4.91 28.29
N LEU A 96 -1.01 -5.82 29.13
CA LEU A 96 -0.55 -6.00 30.51
C LEU A 96 0.49 -7.11 30.67
N SER A 97 0.83 -7.84 29.60
CA SER A 97 1.85 -8.88 29.59
C SER A 97 3.22 -8.30 29.96
N THR A 98 3.70 -8.61 31.16
CA THR A 98 5.07 -8.31 31.62
C THR A 98 6.11 -9.28 31.07
N ASN A 99 5.66 -10.34 30.40
CA ASN A 99 6.55 -11.28 29.75
C ASN A 99 7.13 -10.61 28.52
N ILE A 100 8.41 -10.20 28.63
CA ILE A 100 9.27 -9.97 27.47
C ILE A 100 9.45 -11.34 26.82
N GLU A 101 8.43 -11.81 26.09
CA GLU A 101 8.72 -12.73 25.00
C GLU A 101 9.59 -11.91 24.06
N ALA A 102 10.90 -12.14 24.13
CA ALA A 102 11.82 -11.73 23.08
C ALA A 102 11.09 -12.03 21.76
N PRO A 103 11.07 -11.10 20.79
CA PRO A 103 10.41 -11.34 19.53
C PRO A 103 10.86 -12.72 19.11
N LYS A 104 9.93 -13.69 18.98
CA LYS A 104 10.30 -15.01 18.51
C LYS A 104 11.12 -14.70 17.28
N LYS A 105 12.45 -14.91 17.37
CA LYS A 105 13.32 -14.77 16.21
C LYS A 105 12.53 -15.55 15.16
N PRO A 106 12.21 -14.99 13.98
CA PRO A 106 11.78 -15.87 12.91
C PRO A 106 12.85 -16.92 12.92
N THR A 107 12.49 -18.15 13.31
CA THR A 107 13.48 -19.21 13.47
C THR A 107 14.18 -19.17 12.13
N SER A 108 15.44 -18.74 12.15
CA SER A 108 16.33 -18.90 11.03
C SER A 108 16.42 -20.40 10.97
N GLY A 109 15.42 -20.97 10.29
CA GLY A 109 15.41 -22.35 9.92
C GLY A 109 16.65 -22.44 9.08
N GLU A 110 17.69 -23.03 9.66
CA GLU A 110 18.50 -23.96 8.92
C GLU A 110 17.58 -24.59 7.88
N ILE A 111 17.93 -24.42 6.61
CA ILE A 111 17.26 -25.06 5.49
C ILE A 111 17.53 -26.55 5.65
N SER A 112 16.85 -27.17 6.61
CA SER A 112 16.63 -28.59 6.65
C SER A 112 15.64 -28.85 5.52
N ALA A 113 16.01 -29.77 4.64
CA ALA A 113 15.27 -30.14 3.44
C ALA A 113 13.86 -30.72 3.70
N SER A 114 13.32 -30.60 4.91
CA SER A 114 12.05 -31.18 5.35
C SER A 114 11.21 -30.26 6.25
N ALA A 115 11.23 -28.94 6.03
CA ALA A 115 10.18 -28.09 6.60
C ALA A 115 8.79 -28.63 6.18
N PRO A 116 7.84 -28.84 7.11
CA PRO A 116 6.53 -29.38 6.78
C PRO A 116 5.84 -28.44 5.79
N ARG A 117 5.54 -28.95 4.60
CA ARG A 117 4.88 -28.19 3.53
C ARG A 117 3.55 -27.67 4.04
N SER A 118 3.26 -26.39 3.78
CA SER A 118 2.00 -25.78 4.20
C SER A 118 0.82 -26.59 3.64
N PRO A 119 -0.21 -26.88 4.47
CA PRO A 119 -1.37 -27.66 4.04
C PRO A 119 -2.19 -26.98 2.94
N GLY A 120 -1.89 -25.71 2.62
CA GLY A 120 -2.48 -24.96 1.51
C GLY A 120 -1.70 -25.04 0.20
N ASP A 121 -0.63 -25.84 0.08
CA ASP A 121 0.15 -25.92 -1.16
C ASP A 121 -0.67 -26.55 -2.32
N PRO A 122 -0.89 -25.83 -3.46
CA PRO A 122 -1.68 -26.33 -4.57
C PRO A 122 -1.12 -27.62 -5.19
N ILE A 123 0.20 -27.82 -5.13
CA ILE A 123 0.88 -28.99 -5.70
C ILE A 123 0.67 -30.20 -4.79
N THR A 124 0.85 -30.02 -3.48
CA THR A 124 0.62 -31.08 -2.49
C THR A 124 -0.86 -31.50 -2.45
N LYS A 125 -1.79 -30.57 -2.74
CA LYS A 125 -3.22 -30.85 -2.90
C LYS A 125 -3.59 -31.52 -4.23
N GLY A 126 -2.65 -31.72 -5.14
CA GLY A 126 -2.91 -32.34 -6.44
C GLY A 126 -3.77 -31.50 -7.40
N ILE A 127 -3.91 -30.19 -7.14
CA ILE A 127 -4.65 -29.27 -8.04
C ILE A 127 -3.86 -29.08 -9.34
N ILE A 128 -2.54 -29.06 -9.22
CA ILE A 128 -1.61 -28.93 -10.33
C ILE A 128 -0.37 -29.78 -10.07
N ASN A 129 0.26 -30.26 -11.13
CA ASN A 129 1.55 -30.95 -11.00
C ASN A 129 2.71 -29.94 -10.88
N MET A 130 3.87 -30.42 -10.47
CA MET A 130 5.06 -29.61 -10.26
C MET A 130 5.53 -28.89 -11.53
N ALA A 131 5.59 -29.60 -12.67
CA ALA A 131 6.13 -29.08 -13.91
C ALA A 131 5.29 -27.92 -14.48
N ILE A 132 3.96 -28.05 -14.45
CA ILE A 132 3.06 -26.98 -14.86
C ILE A 132 3.16 -25.80 -13.88
N ALA A 133 3.29 -26.06 -12.58
CA ALA A 133 3.43 -24.99 -11.59
C ALA A 133 4.71 -24.17 -11.82
N GLU A 134 5.85 -24.82 -12.05
CA GLU A 134 7.12 -24.15 -12.36
C GLU A 134 7.03 -23.35 -13.67
N SER A 135 6.46 -23.94 -14.73
CA SER A 135 6.27 -23.27 -16.02
C SER A 135 5.35 -22.04 -15.91
N LEU A 136 4.25 -22.14 -15.17
CA LEU A 136 3.35 -21.02 -14.93
C LEU A 136 4.02 -19.92 -14.10
N PHE A 137 4.82 -20.28 -13.09
CA PHE A 137 5.55 -19.32 -12.28
C PHE A 137 6.60 -18.56 -13.10
N GLU A 138 7.37 -19.27 -13.94
CA GLU A 138 8.31 -18.65 -14.87
C GLU A 138 7.58 -17.72 -15.84
N GLY A 139 6.47 -18.20 -16.41
CA GLY A 139 5.59 -17.42 -17.28
C GLY A 139 5.08 -16.15 -16.62
N PHE A 140 4.69 -16.21 -15.33
CA PHE A 140 4.31 -15.03 -14.54
C PHE A 140 5.47 -14.03 -14.44
N MET A 141 6.63 -14.49 -13.99
CA MET A 141 7.79 -13.62 -13.76
C MET A 141 8.28 -12.96 -15.04
N LYS A 142 8.18 -13.67 -16.17
CA LYS A 142 8.59 -13.19 -17.49
C LYS A 142 7.57 -12.25 -18.12
N ASN A 143 6.28 -12.60 -18.10
CA ASN A 143 5.26 -11.93 -18.92
C ASN A 143 4.31 -11.04 -18.13
N LEU A 144 4.04 -11.31 -16.84
CA LEU A 144 3.05 -10.57 -16.05
C LEU A 144 3.70 -9.61 -15.05
N ASN A 145 4.71 -10.08 -14.30
CA ASN A 145 5.40 -9.29 -13.28
C ASN A 145 5.97 -7.96 -13.81
N PRO A 146 6.49 -7.86 -15.06
CA PRO A 146 7.03 -6.60 -15.57
C PRO A 146 6.01 -5.45 -15.72
N TYR A 147 4.70 -5.75 -15.68
CA TYR A 147 3.64 -4.74 -15.70
C TYR A 147 3.29 -4.21 -14.30
N VAL A 148 3.51 -5.00 -13.25
CA VAL A 148 3.20 -4.65 -11.85
C VAL A 148 4.41 -4.25 -11.03
N CYS A 149 5.62 -4.72 -11.43
CA CYS A 149 6.87 -4.53 -10.69
C CYS A 149 6.73 -4.87 -9.19
N GLN A 150 6.03 -5.96 -8.88
CA GLN A 150 5.68 -6.30 -7.51
C GLN A 150 6.67 -7.29 -6.88
N LEU A 151 7.03 -8.34 -7.62
CA LEU A 151 7.92 -9.39 -7.14
C LEU A 151 9.35 -9.16 -7.66
N ASP A 152 10.32 -9.24 -6.76
CA ASP A 152 11.74 -9.26 -7.08
C ASP A 152 12.13 -10.64 -7.67
N PRO A 153 12.62 -10.73 -8.92
CA PRO A 153 13.02 -12.00 -9.54
C PRO A 153 14.15 -12.73 -8.83
N THR A 154 15.04 -12.01 -8.15
CA THR A 154 16.18 -12.60 -7.44
C THR A 154 15.75 -13.19 -6.10
N LEU A 155 14.79 -12.56 -5.41
CA LEU A 155 14.27 -13.04 -4.13
C LEU A 155 13.14 -14.07 -4.32
N HIS A 156 12.13 -13.74 -5.13
CA HIS A 156 10.90 -14.53 -5.28
C HIS A 156 11.10 -15.62 -6.33
N THR A 157 11.99 -16.56 -6.02
CA THR A 157 12.08 -17.82 -6.77
C THR A 157 10.87 -18.71 -6.46
N PHE A 158 10.57 -19.65 -7.35
CA PHE A 158 9.46 -20.60 -7.15
C PHE A 158 9.56 -21.31 -5.79
N GLN A 159 10.75 -21.80 -5.45
CA GLN A 159 11.01 -22.49 -4.19
C GLN A 159 10.84 -21.56 -2.97
N TYR A 160 11.36 -20.33 -3.05
CA TYR A 160 11.20 -19.35 -1.97
C TYR A 160 9.72 -19.05 -1.70
N VAL A 161 8.95 -18.72 -2.74
CA VAL A 161 7.53 -18.37 -2.61
C VAL A 161 6.71 -19.56 -2.11
N ARG A 162 6.99 -20.78 -2.62
CA ARG A 162 6.31 -22.00 -2.19
C ARG A 162 6.48 -22.30 -0.70
N VAL A 163 7.67 -22.06 -0.16
CA VAL A 163 7.95 -22.25 1.28
C VAL A 163 7.34 -21.13 2.12
N LYS A 164 7.43 -19.88 1.66
CA LYS A 164 6.99 -18.70 2.42
C LYS A 164 5.48 -18.54 2.49
N SER A 165 4.76 -18.74 1.39
CA SER A 165 3.32 -18.50 1.34
C SER A 165 2.62 -19.28 0.23
N SER A 166 1.81 -20.26 0.63
CA SER A 166 0.93 -20.98 -0.31
C SER A 166 -0.09 -20.07 -0.97
N PHE A 167 -0.53 -19.02 -0.28
CA PHE A 167 -1.48 -18.05 -0.84
C PHE A 167 -0.84 -17.25 -1.98
N LEU A 168 0.35 -16.69 -1.75
CA LEU A 168 1.07 -15.95 -2.78
C LEU A 168 1.41 -16.86 -3.98
N LEU A 169 1.90 -18.08 -3.72
CA LEU A 169 2.16 -19.05 -4.79
C LEU A 169 0.91 -19.30 -5.63
N THR A 170 -0.20 -19.63 -4.98
CA THR A 170 -1.44 -19.96 -5.69
C THR A 170 -1.98 -18.75 -6.47
N ALA A 171 -1.88 -17.54 -5.92
CA ALA A 171 -2.26 -16.31 -6.61
C ALA A 171 -1.41 -16.04 -7.86
N VAL A 172 -0.09 -16.24 -7.77
CA VAL A 172 0.84 -16.16 -8.92
C VAL A 172 0.45 -17.16 -10.01
N LEU A 173 0.24 -18.42 -9.62
CA LEU A 173 -0.12 -19.49 -10.56
C LEU A 173 -1.49 -19.25 -11.20
N ALA A 174 -2.48 -18.78 -10.44
CA ALA A 174 -3.81 -18.46 -10.96
C ALA A 174 -3.76 -17.30 -11.98
N ALA A 175 -3.01 -16.23 -11.68
CA ALA A 175 -2.85 -15.11 -12.59
C ALA A 175 -2.18 -15.54 -13.91
N ALA A 176 -1.14 -16.36 -13.84
CA ALA A 176 -0.49 -16.91 -15.04
C ALA A 176 -1.39 -17.89 -15.81
N ALA A 177 -2.08 -18.79 -15.11
CA ALA A 177 -2.96 -19.78 -15.71
C ALA A 177 -4.05 -19.14 -16.57
N LYS A 178 -4.61 -18.00 -16.13
CA LYS A 178 -5.62 -17.25 -16.89
C LYS A 178 -5.21 -16.99 -18.34
N LEU A 179 -3.94 -16.65 -18.58
CA LEU A 179 -3.44 -16.26 -19.90
C LEU A 179 -2.63 -17.36 -20.60
N LEU A 180 -1.93 -18.21 -19.84
CA LEU A 180 -0.95 -19.17 -20.37
C LEU A 180 -1.47 -20.61 -20.37
N ASN A 181 -2.39 -20.97 -19.47
CA ASN A 181 -2.99 -22.30 -19.42
C ASN A 181 -4.41 -22.25 -18.81
N PRO A 182 -5.43 -21.86 -19.59
CA PRO A 182 -6.80 -21.68 -19.09
C PRO A 182 -7.42 -22.94 -18.48
N SER A 183 -6.95 -24.14 -18.86
CA SER A 183 -7.49 -25.41 -18.36
C SER A 183 -7.36 -25.59 -16.84
N VAL A 184 -6.32 -25.01 -16.23
CA VAL A 184 -6.06 -25.10 -14.79
C VAL A 184 -6.44 -23.82 -14.03
N PHE A 185 -6.94 -22.79 -14.75
CA PHE A 185 -7.27 -21.49 -14.16
C PHE A 185 -8.36 -21.57 -13.10
N SER A 186 -9.52 -22.17 -13.42
CA SER A 186 -10.65 -22.25 -12.49
C SER A 186 -10.29 -22.98 -11.19
N PRO A 187 -9.69 -24.19 -11.21
CA PRO A 187 -9.28 -24.88 -9.98
C PRO A 187 -8.27 -24.09 -9.13
N LEU A 188 -7.29 -23.42 -9.77
CA LEU A 188 -6.30 -22.60 -9.06
C LEU A 188 -6.93 -21.34 -8.45
N ARG A 189 -7.81 -20.66 -9.20
CA ARG A 189 -8.54 -19.48 -8.72
C ARG A 189 -9.41 -19.82 -7.53
N ASP A 190 -10.20 -20.90 -7.60
CA ASP A 190 -11.06 -21.34 -6.50
C ASP A 190 -10.24 -21.71 -5.26
N HIS A 191 -9.03 -22.22 -5.46
CA HIS A 191 -8.11 -22.45 -4.36
C HIS A 191 -7.53 -21.17 -3.77
N ALA A 192 -7.13 -20.21 -4.62
CA ALA A 192 -6.63 -18.91 -4.19
C ALA A 192 -7.70 -18.14 -3.39
N GLU A 193 -8.97 -18.17 -3.82
CA GLU A 193 -10.09 -17.55 -3.09
C GLU A 193 -10.31 -18.20 -1.72
N ARG A 194 -10.23 -19.54 -1.62
CA ARG A 194 -10.30 -20.22 -0.31
C ARG A 194 -9.16 -19.83 0.62
N LEU A 195 -7.94 -19.73 0.09
CA LEU A 195 -6.78 -19.25 0.86
C LEU A 195 -6.94 -17.77 1.25
N TYR A 196 -7.54 -16.95 0.38
CA TYR A 196 -7.86 -15.56 0.69
C TYR A 196 -8.88 -15.44 1.83
N MET A 197 -9.93 -16.26 1.84
CA MET A 197 -10.88 -16.31 2.96
C MET A 197 -10.20 -16.69 4.28
N GLU A 198 -9.23 -17.60 4.22
CA GLU A 198 -8.44 -18.05 5.37
C GLU A 198 -7.59 -16.93 5.98
N VAL A 199 -7.11 -15.98 5.15
CA VAL A 199 -6.39 -14.78 5.62
C VAL A 199 -7.25 -14.03 6.63
N PHE A 200 -8.53 -13.80 6.33
CA PHE A 200 -9.44 -13.13 7.26
C PHE A 200 -9.78 -14.00 8.46
N ARG A 201 -10.15 -15.25 8.20
CA ARG A 201 -10.59 -16.17 9.25
C ARG A 201 -9.53 -16.34 10.35
N ARG A 202 -8.26 -16.32 9.98
CA ARG A 202 -7.12 -16.46 10.91
C ARG A 202 -6.40 -15.15 11.23
N GLY A 203 -6.78 -14.04 10.60
CA GLY A 203 -6.09 -12.76 10.75
C GLY A 203 -4.62 -12.81 10.32
N LEU A 204 -4.31 -13.52 9.23
CA LEU A 204 -2.93 -13.62 8.72
C LEU A 204 -2.47 -12.29 8.14
N LYS A 205 -1.26 -11.86 8.50
CA LYS A 205 -0.70 -10.57 8.09
C LYS A 205 0.77 -10.76 7.75
N SER A 206 1.12 -10.60 6.49
CA SER A 206 2.50 -10.65 6.01
C SER A 206 2.63 -9.91 4.67
N PRO A 207 3.85 -9.56 4.23
CA PRO A 207 4.06 -9.00 2.91
C PRO A 207 3.49 -9.89 1.79
N GLU A 208 3.64 -11.21 1.90
CA GLU A 208 3.17 -12.18 0.92
C GLU A 208 1.63 -12.23 0.85
N VAL A 209 0.95 -12.01 1.98
CA VAL A 209 -0.52 -11.86 2.00
C VAL A 209 -0.92 -10.62 1.21
N VAL A 210 -0.31 -9.48 1.49
CA VAL A 210 -0.60 -8.22 0.77
C VAL A 210 -0.36 -8.40 -0.73
N GLN A 211 0.79 -8.99 -1.08
CA GLN A 211 1.16 -9.28 -2.45
C GLN A 211 0.14 -10.20 -3.14
N GLY A 212 -0.28 -11.29 -2.49
CA GLY A 212 -1.28 -12.20 -3.04
C GLY A 212 -2.63 -11.53 -3.30
N ILE A 213 -3.07 -10.66 -2.39
CA ILE A 213 -4.31 -9.87 -2.57
C ILE A 213 -4.19 -8.98 -3.81
N MET A 214 -3.07 -8.29 -3.99
CA MET A 214 -2.85 -7.43 -5.16
C MET A 214 -2.85 -8.21 -6.48
N LEU A 215 -2.25 -9.40 -6.51
CA LEU A 215 -2.26 -10.22 -7.73
C LEU A 215 -3.67 -10.66 -8.11
N LEU A 216 -4.48 -11.05 -7.13
CA LEU A 216 -5.89 -11.40 -7.37
C LEU A 216 -6.73 -10.21 -7.84
N THR A 217 -6.36 -8.98 -7.49
CA THR A 217 -7.08 -7.79 -7.97
C THR A 217 -6.64 -7.34 -9.36
N TYR A 218 -5.36 -7.50 -9.72
CA TYR A 218 -4.85 -7.15 -11.06
C TYR A 218 -5.40 -8.04 -12.17
N TRP A 219 -5.56 -9.35 -11.91
CA TRP A 219 -6.06 -10.34 -12.87
C TRP A 219 -7.41 -10.94 -12.45
N LYS A 220 -8.25 -10.14 -11.78
CA LYS A 220 -9.62 -10.51 -11.39
C LYS A 220 -10.48 -10.87 -12.60
N GLU A 221 -11.62 -11.51 -12.37
CA GLU A 221 -12.63 -11.65 -13.44
C GLU A 221 -13.43 -10.36 -13.66
N PRO A 222 -14.04 -10.19 -14.85
CA PRO A 222 -14.83 -8.99 -15.16
C PRO A 222 -16.00 -8.75 -14.21
N ASP A 223 -16.64 -9.81 -13.72
CA ASP A 223 -17.76 -9.79 -12.78
C ASP A 223 -17.35 -9.45 -11.33
N ASP A 224 -16.06 -9.54 -11.02
CA ASP A 224 -15.55 -9.23 -9.68
C ASP A 224 -15.53 -7.72 -9.41
N THR A 225 -16.43 -7.27 -8.56
CA THR A 225 -16.58 -5.86 -8.14
C THR A 225 -15.74 -5.49 -6.92
N ARG A 226 -14.98 -6.44 -6.34
CA ARG A 226 -14.29 -6.29 -5.04
C ARG A 226 -12.97 -5.54 -5.12
N ALA A 227 -12.50 -5.12 -6.31
CA ALA A 227 -11.18 -4.52 -6.50
C ALA A 227 -10.85 -3.39 -5.50
N PHE A 228 -11.74 -2.40 -5.35
CA PHE A 228 -11.55 -1.29 -4.42
C PHE A 228 -11.51 -1.75 -2.94
N VAL A 229 -12.35 -2.72 -2.59
CA VAL A 229 -12.42 -3.27 -1.23
C VAL A 229 -11.15 -4.05 -0.91
N ASN A 230 -10.72 -4.92 -1.83
CA ASN A 230 -9.51 -5.75 -1.67
C ASN A 230 -8.25 -4.88 -1.54
N VAL A 231 -8.13 -3.82 -2.35
CA VAL A 231 -7.04 -2.83 -2.21
C VAL A 231 -7.09 -2.17 -0.83
N GLY A 232 -8.27 -1.73 -0.37
CA GLY A 232 -8.42 -1.16 0.97
C GLY A 232 -8.06 -2.12 2.10
N ILE A 233 -8.35 -3.42 1.94
CA ILE A 233 -7.95 -4.45 2.89
C ILE A 233 -6.43 -4.61 2.91
N ALA A 234 -5.79 -4.71 1.74
CA ALA A 234 -4.34 -4.79 1.62
C ALA A 234 -3.66 -3.60 2.32
N ILE A 235 -4.15 -2.38 2.11
CA ILE A 235 -3.65 -1.16 2.75
C ILE A 235 -3.80 -1.22 4.27
N ARG A 236 -4.94 -1.70 4.79
CA ARG A 236 -5.15 -1.87 6.24
C ARG A 236 -4.22 -2.90 6.86
N ILE A 237 -3.92 -3.99 6.15
CA ILE A 237 -2.92 -4.97 6.60
C ILE A 237 -1.54 -4.30 6.69
N CYS A 238 -1.15 -3.49 5.70
CA CYS A 238 0.11 -2.73 5.74
C CYS A 238 0.18 -1.75 6.91
N HIS A 239 -0.93 -1.04 7.21
CA HIS A 239 -1.00 -0.16 8.36
C HIS A 239 -0.82 -0.89 9.69
N ASP A 240 -1.42 -2.08 9.81
CA ASP A 240 -1.27 -2.92 11.00
C ASP A 240 0.14 -3.50 11.14
N LEU A 241 0.82 -3.76 10.02
CA LEU A 241 2.25 -4.11 10.00
C LEU A 241 3.17 -2.89 10.29
N GLY A 242 2.62 -1.67 10.33
CA GLY A 242 3.34 -0.45 10.67
C GLY A 242 4.05 0.22 9.50
N TRP A 243 3.67 -0.08 8.25
CA TRP A 243 4.40 0.38 7.06
C TRP A 243 4.25 1.89 6.78
N GLN A 244 3.26 2.54 7.38
CA GLN A 244 3.11 4.00 7.36
C GLN A 244 4.29 4.75 8.00
N LYS A 245 5.09 4.07 8.83
CA LYS A 245 6.29 4.63 9.48
C LYS A 245 7.59 4.19 8.81
N LEU A 246 7.54 3.62 7.60
CA LEU A 246 8.76 3.24 6.88
C LEU A 246 9.65 4.46 6.66
N GLN A 247 10.95 4.24 6.82
CA GLN A 247 12.02 5.19 6.58
C GLN A 247 13.09 4.47 5.75
N ALA A 248 13.81 5.23 4.92
CA ALA A 248 14.93 4.66 4.17
C ALA A 248 15.96 4.08 5.14
N GLN A 249 16.21 2.78 5.05
CA GLN A 249 17.19 2.07 5.87
C GLN A 249 18.52 1.95 5.12
N ASP A 250 19.63 1.99 5.86
CA ASP A 250 20.93 1.65 5.29
C ASP A 250 21.05 0.12 5.16
N LEU A 251 20.79 -0.37 3.94
CA LEU A 251 20.80 -1.80 3.62
C LEU A 251 22.23 -2.36 3.49
N LYS A 252 23.28 -1.53 3.52
CA LYS A 252 24.67 -1.96 3.25
C LYS A 252 25.28 -2.82 4.36
N SER A 253 24.77 -2.70 5.58
CA SER A 253 25.26 -3.44 6.75
C SER A 253 24.59 -4.80 6.95
N MET A 254 23.61 -5.15 6.12
CA MET A 254 22.76 -6.32 6.28
C MET A 254 23.13 -7.45 5.32
N SER A 255 22.71 -8.68 5.63
CA SER A 255 22.78 -9.77 4.66
C SER A 255 21.91 -9.46 3.44
N GLU A 256 22.37 -9.89 2.27
CA GLU A 256 21.75 -9.58 0.98
C GLU A 256 20.29 -10.06 0.90
N GLU A 257 20.01 -11.26 1.41
CA GLU A 257 18.66 -11.82 1.51
C GLU A 257 17.75 -10.94 2.36
N ARG A 258 18.22 -10.50 3.53
CA ARG A 258 17.43 -9.67 4.43
C ARG A 258 17.19 -8.27 3.85
N ALA A 259 18.20 -7.71 3.19
CA ALA A 259 18.09 -6.45 2.47
C ALA A 259 17.02 -6.54 1.37
N ARG A 260 16.97 -7.64 0.61
CA ARG A 260 15.93 -7.88 -0.39
C ARG A 260 14.54 -8.08 0.21
N GLU A 261 14.41 -8.74 1.35
CA GLU A 261 13.12 -8.85 2.05
C GLU A 261 12.57 -7.48 2.46
N ILE A 262 13.42 -6.61 3.02
CA ILE A 262 13.04 -5.23 3.37
C ILE A 262 12.68 -4.44 2.11
N ARG A 263 13.49 -4.57 1.07
CA ARG A 263 13.22 -3.94 -0.23
C ARG A 263 11.91 -4.41 -0.85
N SER A 264 11.58 -5.69 -0.75
CA SER A 264 10.32 -6.28 -1.21
C SER A 264 9.11 -5.70 -0.49
N MET A 265 9.22 -5.52 0.83
CA MET A 265 8.21 -4.85 1.65
C MET A 265 8.01 -3.39 1.22
N GLU A 266 9.10 -2.63 1.10
CA GLU A 266 9.09 -1.24 0.63
C GLU A 266 8.46 -1.10 -0.76
N ARG A 267 8.85 -1.96 -1.70
CA ARG A 267 8.30 -2.04 -3.05
C ARG A 267 6.80 -2.30 -3.02
N THR A 268 6.35 -3.25 -2.20
CA THR A 268 4.93 -3.58 -2.05
C THR A 268 4.13 -2.37 -1.57
N TRP A 269 4.68 -1.58 -0.66
CA TRP A 269 4.05 -0.34 -0.19
C TRP A 269 3.92 0.72 -1.29
N LEU A 270 4.98 0.91 -2.09
CA LEU A 270 4.96 1.84 -3.22
C LEU A 270 3.99 1.39 -4.33
N VAL A 271 3.93 0.10 -4.63
CA VAL A 271 2.95 -0.47 -5.57
C VAL A 271 1.53 -0.21 -5.09
N LEU A 272 1.24 -0.41 -3.80
CA LEU A 272 -0.06 -0.07 -3.21
C LEU A 272 -0.37 1.42 -3.31
N PHE A 273 0.59 2.30 -3.04
CA PHE A 273 0.41 3.74 -3.19
C PHE A 273 0.00 4.12 -4.62
N VAL A 274 0.71 3.57 -5.62
CA VAL A 274 0.38 3.78 -7.03
C VAL A 274 -1.02 3.25 -7.36
N TYR A 275 -1.37 2.07 -6.84
CA TYR A 275 -2.65 1.44 -7.13
C TYR A 275 -3.82 2.19 -6.47
N ASP A 276 -3.70 2.54 -5.18
CA ASP A 276 -4.68 3.34 -4.43
C ASP A 276 -5.03 4.65 -5.16
N ARG A 277 -4.01 5.37 -5.64
CA ARG A 277 -4.21 6.59 -6.41
C ARG A 277 -4.83 6.34 -7.78
N SER A 278 -4.41 5.27 -8.46
CA SER A 278 -4.93 4.94 -9.79
C SER A 278 -6.41 4.57 -9.76
N ILE A 279 -6.83 3.72 -8.81
CA ILE A 279 -8.23 3.32 -8.66
C ILE A 279 -9.10 4.47 -8.14
N SER A 280 -8.57 5.31 -7.25
CA SER A 280 -9.24 6.52 -6.77
C SER A 280 -9.49 7.50 -7.92
N MET A 281 -8.50 7.73 -8.77
CA MET A 281 -8.61 8.61 -9.95
C MET A 281 -9.66 8.10 -10.95
N GLN A 282 -9.80 6.78 -11.12
CA GLN A 282 -10.77 6.19 -12.05
C GLN A 282 -12.20 6.16 -11.49
N THR A 283 -12.34 5.95 -10.18
CA THR A 283 -13.65 5.71 -9.54
C THR A 283 -14.20 6.93 -8.80
N GLY A 284 -13.41 7.99 -8.64
CA GLY A 284 -13.75 9.18 -7.84
C GLY A 284 -13.77 8.93 -6.33
N LYS A 285 -13.36 7.73 -5.88
CA LYS A 285 -13.32 7.36 -4.46
C LYS A 285 -12.09 7.98 -3.76
N PRO A 286 -12.12 8.18 -2.43
CA PRO A 286 -10.98 8.71 -1.69
C PRO A 286 -9.82 7.71 -1.63
N CYS A 287 -8.61 8.25 -1.65
CA CYS A 287 -7.38 7.49 -1.39
C CYS A 287 -7.26 7.15 0.10
N MET A 288 -6.58 6.05 0.41
CA MET A 288 -6.34 5.60 1.79
C MET A 288 -4.90 5.82 2.26
N ILE A 289 -3.94 5.90 1.33
CA ILE A 289 -2.52 6.10 1.67
C ILE A 289 -2.18 7.60 1.65
N GLU A 290 -1.73 8.09 2.80
CA GLU A 290 -1.17 9.44 2.96
C GLU A 290 0.24 9.56 2.38
N ARG A 291 0.63 10.78 2.02
CA ARG A 291 2.00 11.08 1.61
C ARG A 291 2.92 10.94 2.82
N SER A 292 4.05 10.28 2.63
CA SER A 292 5.10 10.19 3.64
C SER A 292 6.43 10.61 3.05
N ARG A 293 7.38 11.01 3.90
CA ARG A 293 8.74 11.35 3.46
C ARG A 293 9.38 10.23 2.64
N PHE A 294 9.11 8.98 3.01
CA PHE A 294 9.59 7.80 2.30
C PHE A 294 9.08 7.73 0.84
N ILE A 295 7.79 7.99 0.61
CA ILE A 295 7.20 7.99 -0.73
C ILE A 295 7.74 9.16 -1.56
N GLU A 296 7.94 10.32 -0.93
CA GLU A 296 8.47 11.52 -1.59
C GLU A 296 9.97 11.39 -1.93
N SER A 297 10.74 10.63 -1.15
CA SER A 297 12.15 10.34 -1.38
C SER A 297 12.40 9.16 -2.34
N ILE A 298 11.51 8.94 -3.31
CA ILE A 298 11.58 7.80 -4.24
C ILE A 298 12.87 7.79 -5.08
N ASP A 299 13.42 8.97 -5.41
CA ASP A 299 14.68 9.08 -6.16
C ASP A 299 15.87 8.54 -5.37
N ASP A 300 15.89 8.73 -4.05
CA ASP A 300 16.95 8.18 -3.20
C ASP A 300 16.75 6.68 -2.97
N TRP A 301 15.49 6.25 -2.86
CA TRP A 301 15.15 4.83 -2.84
C TRP A 301 15.59 4.12 -4.13
N LEU A 302 15.50 4.77 -5.30
CA LEU A 302 15.93 4.20 -6.58
C LEU A 302 17.46 4.12 -6.71
N LYS A 303 18.23 5.03 -6.10
CA LYS A 303 19.71 5.02 -6.11
C LYS A 303 20.33 3.88 -5.29
N SER A 304 19.51 3.18 -4.49
CA SER A 304 19.93 1.99 -3.74
C SER A 304 20.50 0.91 -4.67
N PRO A 305 21.45 0.07 -4.22
CA PRO A 305 22.00 -1.04 -5.01
C PRO A 305 20.95 -2.03 -5.54
N PHE A 306 19.76 -2.07 -4.94
CA PHE A 306 18.66 -2.94 -5.36
C PHE A 306 17.64 -2.26 -6.31
N GLY A 307 17.93 -1.05 -6.79
CA GLY A 307 16.98 -0.23 -7.56
C GLY A 307 16.92 -0.48 -9.06
N GLU A 308 17.81 -1.28 -9.64
CA GLU A 308 17.93 -1.44 -11.11
C GLU A 308 16.62 -1.92 -11.77
N THR A 309 15.84 -2.76 -11.09
CA THR A 309 14.56 -3.30 -11.58
C THR A 309 13.35 -2.44 -11.25
N ASP A 310 13.51 -1.39 -10.44
CA ASP A 310 12.42 -0.60 -9.87
C ASP A 310 12.11 0.70 -10.64
N GLY A 311 12.76 0.93 -11.78
CA GLY A 311 12.63 2.16 -12.56
C GLY A 311 11.19 2.51 -12.96
N LEU A 312 10.40 1.52 -13.41
CA LEU A 312 8.99 1.74 -13.77
C LEU A 312 8.14 2.12 -12.54
N LEU A 313 8.35 1.46 -11.41
CA LEU A 313 7.63 1.75 -10.17
C LEU A 313 7.94 3.16 -9.67
N ALA A 314 9.21 3.57 -9.72
CA ALA A 314 9.61 4.94 -9.39
C ALA A 314 8.94 5.95 -10.34
N ALA A 315 8.88 5.65 -11.64
CA ALA A 315 8.17 6.48 -12.61
C ALA A 315 6.70 6.67 -12.23
N PHE A 316 5.97 5.59 -11.96
CA PHE A 316 4.56 5.69 -11.59
C PHE A 316 4.32 6.34 -10.23
N THR A 317 5.21 6.13 -9.26
CA THR A 317 5.15 6.82 -7.96
C THR A 317 5.25 8.33 -8.16
N HIS A 318 6.24 8.80 -8.95
CA HIS A 318 6.36 10.21 -9.34
C HIS A 318 5.11 10.74 -10.03
N LEU A 319 4.56 10.00 -11.01
CA LEU A 319 3.36 10.43 -11.73
C LEU A 319 2.15 10.60 -10.78
N ARG A 320 1.99 9.71 -9.80
CA ARG A 320 0.92 9.77 -8.80
C ARG A 320 1.15 10.82 -7.72
N LEU A 321 2.40 11.19 -7.43
CA LEU A 321 2.72 12.35 -6.61
C LEU A 321 2.38 13.65 -7.34
N LEU A 322 2.75 13.78 -8.62
CA LEU A 322 2.43 14.96 -9.45
C LEU A 322 0.91 15.18 -9.57
N THR A 323 0.14 14.09 -9.65
CA THR A 323 -1.32 14.13 -9.83
C THR A 323 -2.09 13.96 -8.53
N SER A 324 -1.43 14.06 -7.37
CA SER A 324 -2.04 13.82 -6.07
C SER A 324 -3.16 14.79 -5.70
N GLU A 325 -3.10 16.04 -6.17
CA GLU A 325 -4.09 17.08 -5.93
C GLU A 325 -5.32 16.98 -6.88
N LEU A 326 -5.30 16.02 -7.81
CA LEU A 326 -6.30 15.88 -8.87
C LEU A 326 -7.74 15.57 -8.40
N PRO A 327 -7.99 14.73 -7.36
CA PRO A 327 -9.34 14.44 -6.90
C PRO A 327 -10.10 15.69 -6.42
N GLY A 328 -9.39 16.73 -5.97
CA GLY A 328 -9.99 18.03 -5.63
C GLY A 328 -10.40 18.85 -6.85
N LEU A 329 -9.74 18.65 -8.00
CA LEU A 329 -9.96 19.37 -9.26
C LEU A 329 -11.01 18.71 -10.17
N LEU A 330 -11.24 17.41 -10.02
CA LEU A 330 -12.20 16.64 -10.82
C LEU A 330 -13.62 16.61 -10.24
N LYS A 331 -13.82 17.11 -9.00
CA LYS A 331 -15.16 17.20 -8.43
C LYS A 331 -15.99 18.19 -9.25
N PRO A 332 -17.19 17.80 -9.72
CA PRO A 332 -18.16 18.75 -10.26
C PRO A 332 -18.39 19.82 -9.19
N ALA A 333 -18.32 21.09 -9.59
CA ALA A 333 -18.67 22.20 -8.72
C ALA A 333 -20.18 22.12 -8.43
N ASP A 334 -20.54 21.47 -7.32
CA ASP A 334 -21.84 21.73 -6.70
C ASP A 334 -21.78 23.17 -6.16
N ASP A 335 -22.59 24.02 -6.79
CA ASP A 335 -23.00 25.37 -6.41
C ASP A 335 -21.95 26.48 -6.16
N THR A 336 -22.02 27.49 -7.03
CA THR A 336 -21.82 28.95 -6.78
C THR A 336 -20.44 29.51 -6.41
N SER A 337 -19.39 28.71 -6.21
CA SER A 337 -18.03 29.25 -6.11
C SER A 337 -17.04 28.42 -6.91
N SER A 338 -17.01 28.64 -8.22
CA SER A 338 -15.88 28.18 -9.05
C SER A 338 -14.57 28.68 -8.42
N PRO A 339 -13.61 27.80 -8.03
CA PRO A 339 -12.30 28.30 -7.65
C PRO A 339 -11.69 29.01 -8.87
N PRO A 340 -11.23 30.25 -8.71
CA PRO A 340 -10.67 31.02 -9.81
C PRO A 340 -9.36 30.36 -10.26
N SER A 341 -9.31 30.01 -11.55
CA SER A 341 -8.09 29.67 -12.31
C SER A 341 -7.39 28.33 -11.97
N SER A 342 -8.03 27.19 -12.26
CA SER A 342 -7.34 25.89 -12.40
C SER A 342 -6.44 25.81 -13.65
N ARG A 343 -6.51 26.80 -14.56
CA ARG A 343 -5.81 26.77 -15.86
C ARG A 343 -4.27 26.84 -15.75
N PRO A 344 -3.66 27.76 -14.98
CA PRO A 344 -2.21 27.79 -14.82
C PRO A 344 -1.68 26.50 -14.21
N LEU A 345 -2.42 25.93 -13.26
CA LEU A 345 -2.09 24.65 -12.65
C LEU A 345 -2.16 23.50 -13.68
N LEU A 346 -3.18 23.45 -14.53
CA LEU A 346 -3.28 22.44 -15.59
C LEU A 346 -2.16 22.55 -16.63
N ARG A 347 -1.73 23.77 -16.98
CA ARG A 347 -0.58 23.99 -17.86
C ARG A 347 0.72 23.55 -17.21
N LEU A 348 0.94 23.91 -15.94
CA LEU A 348 2.08 23.45 -15.16
C LEU A 348 2.13 21.91 -15.08
N LEU A 349 1.00 21.27 -14.75
CA LEU A 349 0.90 19.81 -14.69
C LEU A 349 1.18 19.17 -16.06
N LYS A 350 0.69 19.75 -17.15
CA LYS A 350 0.97 19.29 -18.52
C LYS A 350 2.46 19.36 -18.84
N GLU A 351 3.13 20.46 -18.48
CA GLU A 351 4.58 20.61 -18.66
C GLU A 351 5.36 19.61 -17.80
N GLN A 352 4.97 19.43 -16.54
CA GLN A 352 5.57 18.46 -15.63
C GLN A 352 5.38 17.01 -16.12
N ILE A 353 4.20 16.65 -16.63
CA ILE A 353 3.94 15.34 -17.23
C ILE A 353 4.76 15.15 -18.52
N GLY A 354 4.93 16.22 -19.32
CA GLY A 354 5.80 16.20 -20.49
C GLY A 354 7.27 15.96 -20.11
N GLY A 355 7.76 16.62 -19.05
CA GLY A 355 9.09 16.40 -18.50
C GLY A 355 9.26 14.98 -17.93
N TRP A 356 8.27 14.52 -17.16
CA TRP A 356 8.20 13.16 -16.64
C TRP A 356 8.28 12.11 -17.76
N ARG A 357 7.48 12.27 -18.82
CA ARG A 357 7.47 11.39 -19.99
C ARG A 357 8.84 11.28 -20.62
N ARG A 358 9.52 12.41 -20.85
CA ARG A 358 10.87 12.42 -21.45
C ARG A 358 11.90 11.71 -20.56
N ARG A 359 11.95 12.06 -19.27
CA ARG A 359 12.88 11.46 -18.29
C ARG A 359 12.71 9.95 -18.21
N TRP A 360 11.47 9.47 -18.05
CA TRP A 360 11.24 8.05 -17.82
C TRP A 360 11.30 7.22 -19.09
N THR A 361 10.95 7.77 -20.26
CA THR A 361 11.17 7.07 -21.54
C THR A 361 12.65 6.79 -21.79
N GLN A 362 13.53 7.73 -21.40
CA GLN A 362 14.98 7.56 -21.46
C GLN A 362 15.49 6.56 -20.41
N ALA A 363 14.98 6.66 -19.18
CA ALA A 363 15.39 5.77 -18.08
C ALA A 363 14.96 4.30 -18.29
N THR A 364 13.83 4.06 -18.96
CA THR A 364 13.30 2.71 -19.21
C THR A 364 13.64 2.16 -20.60
N THR A 365 14.67 2.68 -21.26
CA THR A 365 15.08 2.29 -22.63
C THR A 365 15.42 0.81 -22.80
N ARG A 366 15.85 0.15 -21.72
CA ARG A 366 16.24 -1.26 -21.73
C ARG A 366 15.07 -2.22 -21.91
N GLU A 367 13.84 -1.77 -21.63
CA GLU A 367 12.65 -2.62 -21.64
C GLU A 367 11.52 -1.95 -22.46
N PRO A 368 11.24 -2.42 -23.69
CA PRO A 368 10.21 -1.86 -24.55
C PRO A 368 8.81 -1.78 -23.89
N ARG A 369 8.49 -2.77 -23.04
CA ARG A 369 7.22 -2.78 -22.29
C ARG A 369 7.11 -1.57 -21.36
N HIS A 370 8.20 -1.22 -20.68
CA HIS A 370 8.22 -0.09 -19.76
C HIS A 370 8.13 1.24 -20.50
N GLN A 371 8.79 1.37 -21.66
CA GLN A 371 8.63 2.55 -22.51
C GLN A 371 7.18 2.74 -22.97
N PHE A 372 6.54 1.66 -23.44
CA PHE A 372 5.13 1.67 -23.80
C PHE A 372 4.26 2.13 -22.63
N LEU A 373 4.47 1.58 -21.45
CA LEU A 373 3.71 1.94 -20.24
C LEU A 373 3.89 3.42 -19.86
N VAL A 374 5.11 3.93 -19.89
CA VAL A 374 5.37 5.36 -19.59
C VAL A 374 4.61 6.26 -20.56
N GLN A 375 4.63 5.98 -21.85
CA GLN A 375 3.91 6.76 -22.86
C GLN A 375 2.39 6.67 -22.66
N TYR A 376 1.89 5.44 -22.50
CA TYR A 376 0.48 5.14 -22.32
C TYR A 376 -0.12 5.88 -21.11
N TYR A 377 0.54 5.79 -19.95
CA TYR A 377 0.07 6.43 -18.72
C TYR A 377 0.23 7.96 -18.75
N ALA A 378 1.22 8.50 -19.47
CA ALA A 378 1.31 9.95 -19.68
C ALA A 378 0.09 10.47 -20.45
N ASP A 379 -0.24 9.84 -21.58
CA ASP A 379 -1.39 10.23 -22.40
C ASP A 379 -2.70 10.05 -21.64
N HIS A 380 -2.89 8.91 -20.97
CA HIS A 380 -4.10 8.68 -20.17
C HIS A 380 -4.28 9.72 -19.06
N THR A 381 -3.19 10.09 -18.39
CA THR A 381 -3.24 11.11 -17.33
C THR A 381 -3.62 12.48 -17.89
N LEU A 382 -3.06 12.88 -19.04
CA LEU A 382 -3.44 14.13 -19.70
C LEU A 382 -4.90 14.13 -20.15
N LEU A 383 -5.37 13.01 -20.72
CA LEU A 383 -6.77 12.85 -21.12
C LEU A 383 -7.71 13.03 -19.92
N MET A 384 -7.39 12.40 -18.78
CA MET A 384 -8.17 12.56 -17.55
C MET A 384 -8.16 14.00 -17.04
N LEU A 385 -6.98 14.64 -16.98
CA LEU A 385 -6.81 16.01 -16.49
C LEU A 385 -7.63 17.04 -17.28
N TYR A 386 -7.67 16.90 -18.61
CA TYR A 386 -8.31 17.88 -19.49
C TYR A 386 -9.76 17.53 -19.86
N SER A 387 -10.26 16.36 -19.47
CA SER A 387 -11.66 15.95 -19.69
C SER A 387 -12.67 16.82 -18.95
N GLY A 388 -12.43 17.13 -17.67
CA GLY A 388 -13.30 17.99 -16.85
C GLY A 388 -13.39 19.43 -17.38
N PRO A 389 -12.25 20.12 -17.61
CA PRO A 389 -12.25 21.45 -18.24
C PRO A 389 -12.91 21.48 -19.61
N LEU A 390 -12.75 20.42 -20.42
CA LEU A 390 -13.45 20.31 -21.69
C LEU A 390 -14.96 20.23 -21.49
N GLN A 391 -15.44 19.40 -20.56
CA GLN A 391 -16.86 19.30 -20.24
C GLN A 391 -17.45 20.64 -19.77
N ALA A 392 -16.71 21.40 -18.96
CA ALA A 392 -17.11 22.73 -18.52
C ALA A 392 -17.22 23.72 -19.71
N SER A 393 -16.24 23.70 -20.62
CA SER A 393 -16.27 24.52 -21.85
C SER A 393 -17.42 24.15 -22.78
N LEU A 394 -17.73 22.86 -22.93
CA LEU A 394 -18.84 22.39 -23.77
C LEU A 394 -20.22 22.71 -23.18
N SER A 395 -20.32 22.82 -21.86
CA SER A 395 -21.57 23.15 -21.16
C SER A 395 -21.84 24.66 -21.12
N SER A 396 -20.81 25.49 -21.33
CA SER A 396 -20.93 26.95 -21.34
C SER A 396 -21.58 27.44 -22.64
N LYS A 397 -22.76 28.06 -22.55
CA LYS A 397 -23.54 28.53 -23.71
C LYS A 397 -23.11 29.91 -24.24
N THR A 398 -22.25 30.65 -23.51
CA THR A 398 -22.07 32.10 -23.72
C THR A 398 -20.62 32.58 -23.76
N GLY A 399 -19.62 31.68 -23.77
CA GLY A 399 -18.20 32.05 -23.82
C GLY A 399 -17.46 31.55 -25.07
N PRO A 400 -16.30 32.15 -25.43
CA PRO A 400 -15.44 31.61 -26.48
C PRO A 400 -14.98 30.19 -26.11
N LEU A 401 -15.07 29.27 -27.07
CA LEU A 401 -14.63 27.88 -26.90
C LEU A 401 -13.12 27.84 -26.66
N ASP A 402 -12.72 27.42 -25.46
CA ASP A 402 -11.33 27.12 -25.15
C ASP A 402 -10.91 25.82 -25.89
N LEU A 403 -10.08 25.98 -26.91
CA LEU A 403 -9.60 24.87 -27.74
C LEU A 403 -8.45 24.10 -27.10
N GLU A 404 -7.79 24.63 -26.06
CA GLU A 404 -6.64 23.95 -25.46
C GLU A 404 -7.03 22.60 -24.82
N PRO A 405 -8.07 22.52 -23.95
CA PRO A 405 -8.52 21.23 -23.40
C PRO A 405 -8.98 20.23 -24.44
N PHE A 406 -9.58 20.72 -25.53
CA PHE A 406 -9.96 19.89 -26.68
C PHE A 406 -8.72 19.25 -27.32
N TRP A 407 -7.74 20.06 -27.73
CA TRP A 407 -6.57 19.56 -28.44
C TRP A 407 -5.70 18.64 -27.58
N VAL A 408 -5.52 18.96 -26.30
CA VAL A 408 -4.74 18.12 -25.38
C VAL A 408 -5.41 16.75 -25.20
N SER A 409 -6.71 16.74 -24.91
CA SER A 409 -7.46 15.50 -24.71
C SER A 409 -7.55 14.67 -25.99
N TYR A 410 -7.81 15.31 -27.14
CA TYR A 410 -7.87 14.65 -28.45
C TYR A 410 -6.53 14.00 -28.82
N ASN A 411 -5.43 14.73 -28.71
CA ASN A 411 -4.10 14.20 -29.02
C ASN A 411 -3.70 13.06 -28.07
N ALA A 412 -4.01 13.18 -26.79
CA ALA A 412 -3.78 12.11 -25.81
C ALA A 412 -4.59 10.84 -26.14
N ALA A 413 -5.89 10.97 -26.44
CA ALA A 413 -6.73 9.82 -26.77
C ALA A 413 -6.29 9.12 -28.07
N ILE A 414 -5.94 9.89 -29.10
CA ILE A 414 -5.37 9.35 -30.35
C ILE A 414 -4.00 8.71 -30.10
N GLY A 415 -3.17 9.31 -29.25
CA GLY A 415 -1.88 8.76 -28.83
C GLY A 415 -2.02 7.35 -28.25
N ILE A 416 -2.95 7.17 -27.30
CA ILE A 416 -3.27 5.86 -26.71
C ILE A 416 -3.66 4.84 -27.79
N LEU A 417 -4.58 5.18 -28.69
CA LEU A 417 -5.02 4.26 -29.76
C LEU A 417 -3.88 3.91 -30.72
N ARG A 418 -3.04 4.87 -31.10
CA ARG A 418 -1.88 4.65 -31.97
C ARG A 418 -0.83 3.75 -31.31
N LEU A 419 -0.54 3.97 -30.02
CA LEU A 419 0.40 3.15 -29.26
C LEU A 419 -0.04 1.69 -29.25
N VAL A 420 -1.31 1.42 -28.91
CA VAL A 420 -1.86 0.05 -28.84
C VAL A 420 -1.96 -0.61 -30.22
N SER A 421 -2.16 0.18 -31.28
CA SER A 421 -2.25 -0.32 -32.66
C SER A 421 -0.89 -0.62 -33.31
N SER A 422 0.22 -0.26 -32.65
CA SER A 422 1.55 -0.49 -33.20
C SER A 422 1.93 -1.97 -33.17
N ARG A 423 2.57 -2.48 -34.24
CA ARG A 423 2.91 -3.90 -34.40
C ARG A 423 3.81 -4.43 -33.28
N GLU A 424 4.70 -3.60 -32.75
CA GLU A 424 5.65 -3.97 -31.70
C GLU A 424 4.96 -4.17 -30.34
N VAL A 425 3.84 -3.47 -30.11
CA VAL A 425 3.14 -3.43 -28.82
C VAL A 425 1.91 -4.34 -28.78
N ALA A 426 1.40 -4.79 -29.94
CA ALA A 426 0.24 -5.68 -30.01
C ALA A 426 0.39 -6.94 -29.15
N GLY A 427 1.60 -7.51 -29.06
CA GLY A 427 1.89 -8.65 -28.18
C GLY A 427 1.91 -8.30 -26.69
N PHE A 428 2.21 -7.05 -26.33
CA PHE A 428 2.22 -6.58 -24.94
C PHE A 428 0.80 -6.40 -24.40
N VAL A 429 -0.11 -5.91 -25.23
CA VAL A 429 -1.51 -5.62 -24.88
C VAL A 429 -2.25 -6.87 -24.41
N TYR A 430 -1.83 -8.08 -24.81
CA TYR A 430 -2.41 -9.33 -24.32
C TYR A 430 -2.16 -9.56 -22.81
N PHE A 431 -1.04 -9.07 -22.27
CA PHE A 431 -0.62 -9.32 -20.89
C PHE A 431 -0.91 -8.16 -19.93
N VAL A 432 -1.43 -7.05 -20.43
CA VAL A 432 -1.77 -5.90 -19.59
C VAL A 432 -2.96 -6.20 -18.68
N GLN A 433 -3.12 -5.36 -17.66
CA GLN A 433 -4.22 -5.48 -16.71
C GLN A 433 -5.52 -4.95 -17.30
N ASP A 434 -6.65 -5.45 -16.79
CA ASP A 434 -8.01 -4.97 -17.12
C ASP A 434 -8.14 -3.45 -17.03
N SER A 435 -7.48 -2.82 -16.05
CA SER A 435 -7.49 -1.37 -15.87
C SER A 435 -7.01 -0.62 -17.11
N MET A 436 -6.02 -1.13 -17.83
CA MET A 436 -5.53 -0.54 -19.07
C MET A 436 -6.51 -0.74 -20.22
N HIS A 437 -7.21 -1.87 -20.28
CA HIS A 437 -8.29 -2.04 -21.27
C HIS A 437 -9.45 -1.07 -21.04
N VAL A 438 -9.78 -0.77 -19.77
CA VAL A 438 -10.77 0.26 -19.42
C VAL A 438 -10.29 1.66 -19.82
N MET A 439 -9.02 2.00 -19.58
CA MET A 439 -8.42 3.27 -20.02
C MET A 439 -8.45 3.42 -21.55
N LEU A 440 -8.19 2.34 -22.28
CA LEU A 440 -8.26 2.29 -23.74
C LEU A 440 -9.69 2.52 -24.24
N ALA A 441 -10.65 1.82 -23.64
CA ALA A 441 -12.07 1.99 -23.96
C ALA A 441 -12.53 3.44 -23.68
N TYR A 442 -12.08 4.04 -22.57
CA TYR A 442 -12.35 5.43 -22.25
C TYR A 442 -11.82 6.39 -23.33
N ALA A 443 -10.58 6.22 -23.80
CA ALA A 443 -10.01 7.01 -24.88
C ALA A 443 -10.80 6.88 -26.19
N ALA A 444 -11.22 5.66 -26.55
CA ALA A 444 -12.03 5.42 -27.74
C ALA A 444 -13.42 6.09 -27.65
N VAL A 445 -14.12 5.89 -26.53
CA VAL A 445 -15.45 6.50 -26.28
C VAL A 445 -15.35 8.03 -26.27
N PHE A 446 -14.28 8.58 -25.69
CA PHE A 446 -14.01 10.02 -25.70
C PHE A 446 -13.96 10.58 -27.12
N LEU A 447 -13.20 9.94 -28.03
CA LEU A 447 -13.08 10.38 -29.42
C LEU A 447 -14.40 10.28 -30.18
N ILE A 448 -15.17 9.21 -29.95
CA ILE A 448 -16.50 9.03 -30.53
C ILE A 448 -17.43 10.17 -30.08
N LYS A 449 -17.44 10.51 -28.79
CA LYS A 449 -18.24 11.62 -28.25
C LYS A 449 -17.85 12.95 -28.88
N VAL A 450 -16.57 13.22 -29.01
CA VAL A 450 -16.04 14.44 -29.63
C VAL A 450 -16.47 14.54 -31.11
N TYR A 451 -16.41 13.44 -31.85
CA TYR A 451 -16.83 13.39 -33.25
C TYR A 451 -18.32 13.71 -33.42
N PHE A 452 -19.19 13.10 -32.62
CA PHE A 452 -20.64 13.32 -32.71
C PHE A 452 -21.07 14.71 -32.24
N PHE A 453 -20.39 15.28 -31.23
CA PHE A 453 -20.65 16.66 -30.81
C PHE A 453 -20.44 17.66 -31.94
N ARG A 454 -19.38 17.49 -32.74
CA ARG A 454 -19.09 18.35 -33.91
C ARG A 454 -20.11 18.18 -35.04
N ALA A 455 -20.78 17.03 -35.13
CA ALA A 455 -21.78 16.73 -36.15
C ALA A 455 -23.19 17.28 -35.82
N GLY A 456 -23.35 18.05 -34.73
CA GLY A 456 -24.64 18.67 -34.36
C GLY A 456 -25.72 17.68 -33.94
N ARG A 457 -25.37 16.41 -33.67
CA ARG A 457 -26.33 15.39 -33.22
C ARG A 457 -26.33 15.32 -31.70
N GLU A 458 -27.37 15.86 -31.06
CA GLU A 458 -27.63 15.62 -29.64
C GLU A 458 -27.85 14.11 -29.40
N TRP A 459 -27.30 13.62 -28.28
CA TRP A 459 -27.15 12.21 -27.92
C TRP A 459 -28.45 11.43 -27.63
N HIS A 460 -29.63 11.97 -27.96
CA HIS A 460 -30.91 11.37 -27.60
C HIS A 460 -31.25 10.04 -28.29
N TYR A 461 -30.44 9.56 -29.24
CA TYR A 461 -30.76 8.38 -30.05
C TYR A 461 -29.87 7.14 -29.86
N VAL A 462 -28.72 7.23 -29.18
CA VAL A 462 -27.76 6.11 -29.17
C VAL A 462 -27.82 5.24 -27.89
N VAL A 463 -28.39 5.74 -26.79
CA VAL A 463 -28.43 4.99 -25.51
C VAL A 463 -29.83 4.49 -25.15
N THR A 464 -30.90 5.02 -25.76
CA THR A 464 -32.29 4.72 -25.36
C THR A 464 -33.03 3.76 -26.28
N ASN A 465 -32.45 3.34 -27.41
CA ASN A 465 -33.12 2.39 -28.32
C ASN A 465 -32.18 1.26 -28.77
N ARG A 466 -31.86 0.38 -27.82
CA ARG A 466 -31.85 -1.07 -28.02
C ARG A 466 -31.86 -1.71 -26.64
N HIS A 467 -33.01 -2.27 -26.26
CA HIS A 467 -33.02 -3.42 -25.37
C HIS A 467 -31.94 -4.40 -25.88
N SER A 468 -30.88 -4.59 -25.09
CA SER A 468 -30.02 -5.76 -25.23
C SER A 468 -29.94 -6.45 -23.87
N SER A 469 -31.04 -7.12 -23.57
CA SER A 469 -31.05 -8.37 -22.79
C SER A 469 -30.51 -9.54 -23.62
N TYR A 470 -29.65 -9.32 -24.62
CA TYR A 470 -29.15 -10.37 -25.51
C TYR A 470 -27.70 -10.07 -25.93
N CYS A 471 -26.75 -10.26 -25.01
CA CYS A 471 -25.35 -10.49 -25.37
C CYS A 471 -24.68 -11.50 -24.41
N CYS A 472 -25.48 -12.46 -23.91
CA CYS A 472 -25.01 -13.66 -23.22
C CYS A 472 -25.88 -14.83 -23.67
N GLN A 473 -25.72 -15.25 -24.92
CA GLN A 473 -26.09 -16.60 -25.33
C GLN A 473 -25.45 -16.92 -26.68
N SER A 474 -24.78 -18.07 -26.71
CA SER A 474 -24.35 -18.81 -27.91
C SER A 474 -22.97 -18.45 -28.47
N LEU A 475 -21.93 -18.95 -27.80
CA LEU A 475 -20.75 -19.51 -28.47
C LEU A 475 -20.28 -20.71 -27.65
N GLU A 476 -20.75 -21.90 -28.04
CA GLU A 476 -20.05 -23.20 -28.01
C GLU A 476 -21.04 -24.32 -28.41
N PRO A 477 -20.59 -25.38 -29.11
CA PRO A 477 -19.64 -25.45 -30.21
C PRO A 477 -20.30 -25.46 -31.60
#